data_AF-A0A292Q044-F1
#
_entry.id   AF-A0A292Q044-F1
#
_cell.length_a   1.000
_cell.length_b   1.000
_cell.length_c   1.000
_cell.angle_alpha   90.00
_cell.angle_beta   90.00
_cell.angle_gamma   90.00
#
_symmetry.space_group_name_H-M   'P 1'
#
loop_
_entity.id
_entity.type
_entity.pdbx_description
1 polymer ?
#
loop_
_entity_poly.entity_id
_entity_poly.type
_entity_poly.pdbx_seq_one_letter_code
_entity_poly.pdbx_strand_id
1 'polypeptide(L)'
;HESVVQLLLKNGADVNAEGGQYGNALQAASAAGSRSVVQLLLDHGAVVNAQGGFHDNALQAAAFAGSESIVNLLLEREAELNAQGGYYGSALQAAASRGNGSVVQLLLECKVDVHAQGGRYGNALQAAAAVGSEPIVQLLLNHGVEVNAQGGYHGSALQAAAFAGNQSVVKLLLKHNAKLNAQGGYYGSALQAAVARGNRSVVELLLEHKADLNSKSGRFDSALQAAVARRNEPIARLLLKNGADVNSLLARYGTALSAAVHGR
;
A
#
# COMPACT_ATOMS: atom_id res chain seq x y z
N HIS A 1 -1.07 -17.28 -25.76
CA HIS A 1 0.24 -18.00 -25.87
C HIS A 1 0.20 -19.43 -25.32
N GLU A 2 -0.98 -19.99 -25.01
CA GLU A 2 -1.10 -21.34 -24.44
C GLU A 2 -0.48 -22.44 -25.32
N SER A 3 -0.67 -22.37 -26.64
CA SER A 3 -0.07 -23.31 -27.59
C SER A 3 1.47 -23.34 -27.54
N VAL A 4 2.11 -22.20 -27.30
CA VAL A 4 3.56 -22.10 -27.15
C VAL A 4 4.02 -22.70 -25.83
N VAL A 5 3.31 -22.42 -24.73
CA VAL A 5 3.60 -23.03 -23.42
C VAL A 5 3.47 -24.55 -23.51
N GLN A 6 2.41 -25.05 -24.13
CA GLN A 6 2.19 -26.47 -24.32
C GLN A 6 3.29 -27.12 -25.18
N LEU A 7 3.74 -26.44 -26.25
CA LEU A 7 4.84 -26.91 -27.07
C LEU A 7 6.14 -27.03 -26.25
N LEU A 8 6.47 -26.03 -25.43
CA LEU A 8 7.68 -26.03 -24.60
C LEU A 8 7.64 -27.16 -23.56
N LEU A 9 6.53 -27.35 -22.86
CA LEU A 9 6.36 -28.42 -21.88
C LEU A 9 6.48 -29.81 -22.53
N LYS A 10 5.88 -30.01 -23.71
CA LYS A 10 6.02 -31.26 -24.49
C LYS A 10 7.46 -31.57 -24.91
N ASN A 11 8.32 -30.55 -25.00
CA ASN A 11 9.74 -30.69 -25.34
C ASN A 11 10.66 -30.68 -24.11
N GLY A 12 10.11 -30.93 -22.92
CA GLY A 12 10.90 -31.12 -21.70
C GLY A 12 11.35 -29.83 -21.01
N ALA A 13 10.68 -28.70 -21.27
CA ALA A 13 10.89 -27.50 -20.46
C ALA A 13 10.54 -27.78 -18.99
N ASP A 14 11.44 -27.40 -18.08
CA ASP A 14 11.19 -27.50 -16.64
C ASP A 14 10.10 -26.50 -16.24
N VAL A 15 8.95 -27.01 -15.83
CA VAL A 15 7.78 -26.21 -15.39
C VAL A 15 8.09 -25.37 -14.15
N ASN A 16 9.07 -25.79 -13.35
CA ASN A 16 9.47 -25.15 -12.10
C ASN A 16 10.76 -24.33 -12.23
N ALA A 17 11.24 -24.09 -13.45
CA ALA A 17 12.42 -23.27 -13.67
C ALA A 17 12.24 -21.88 -13.01
N GLU A 18 13.18 -21.53 -12.14
CA GLU A 18 13.19 -20.26 -11.41
C GLU A 18 14.03 -19.21 -12.13
N GLY A 19 13.58 -17.95 -12.08
CA GLY A 19 14.33 -16.79 -12.57
C GLY A 19 13.47 -15.63 -13.04
N GLY A 20 14.16 -14.52 -13.33
CA GLY A 20 13.55 -13.30 -13.86
C GLY A 20 12.68 -12.54 -12.85
N GLN A 21 11.99 -11.52 -13.35
CA GLN A 21 11.18 -10.61 -12.51
C GLN A 21 10.01 -11.32 -11.81
N TYR A 22 9.41 -12.33 -12.46
CA TYR A 22 8.24 -13.03 -11.96
C TYR A 22 8.57 -14.25 -11.11
N GLY A 23 9.82 -14.66 -10.93
CA GLY A 23 10.15 -15.84 -10.13
C GLY A 23 10.03 -17.16 -10.90
N ASN A 24 8.86 -17.51 -11.43
CA ASN A 24 8.68 -18.71 -12.28
C ASN A 24 7.50 -18.56 -13.26
N ALA A 25 7.26 -19.58 -14.09
CA ALA A 25 6.20 -19.58 -15.10
C ALA A 25 4.78 -19.46 -14.51
N LEU A 26 4.51 -20.13 -13.38
CA LEU A 26 3.20 -20.10 -12.71
C LEU A 26 2.89 -18.69 -12.20
N GLN A 27 3.86 -18.06 -11.53
CA GLN A 27 3.74 -16.68 -11.05
C GLN A 27 3.56 -15.68 -12.20
N ALA A 28 4.28 -15.85 -13.33
CA ALA A 28 4.12 -15.01 -14.51
C ALA A 28 2.73 -15.14 -15.14
N ALA A 29 2.22 -16.37 -15.28
CA ALA A 29 0.88 -16.63 -15.81
C ALA A 29 -0.23 -16.06 -14.90
N SER A 30 -0.06 -16.17 -13.58
CA SER A 30 -0.97 -15.59 -12.59
C SER A 30 -0.98 -14.06 -12.64
N ALA A 31 0.20 -13.42 -12.72
CA ALA A 31 0.30 -11.97 -12.87
C ALA A 31 -0.31 -11.45 -14.19
N ALA A 32 -0.24 -12.26 -15.24
CA ALA A 32 -0.83 -11.96 -16.55
C ALA A 32 -2.34 -12.24 -16.64
N GLY A 33 -2.98 -12.80 -15.59
CA GLY A 33 -4.40 -13.13 -15.62
C GLY A 33 -4.76 -14.29 -16.56
N SER A 34 -3.79 -15.11 -16.97
CA SER A 34 -3.99 -16.17 -17.97
C SER A 34 -4.43 -17.49 -17.33
N ARG A 35 -5.71 -17.62 -16.98
CA ARG A 35 -6.26 -18.82 -16.30
C ARG A 35 -5.91 -20.13 -17.00
N SER A 36 -6.04 -20.21 -18.32
CA SER A 36 -5.77 -21.46 -19.06
C SER A 36 -4.29 -21.86 -19.00
N VAL A 37 -3.38 -20.89 -18.98
CA VAL A 37 -1.95 -21.15 -18.80
C VAL A 37 -1.64 -21.55 -17.37
N VAL A 38 -2.25 -20.93 -16.37
CA VAL A 38 -2.12 -21.34 -14.96
C VAL A 38 -2.58 -22.79 -14.79
N GLN A 39 -3.74 -23.13 -15.33
CA GLN A 39 -4.28 -24.50 -15.32
C GLN A 39 -3.30 -25.49 -15.96
N LEU A 40 -2.82 -25.17 -17.18
CA LEU A 40 -1.87 -26.00 -17.90
C LEU A 40 -0.59 -26.25 -17.10
N LEU A 41 -0.01 -25.21 -16.48
CA LEU A 41 1.21 -25.32 -15.68
C LEU A 41 1.00 -26.19 -14.43
N LEU A 42 -0.10 -25.99 -13.71
CA LEU A 42 -0.44 -26.80 -12.53
C LEU A 42 -0.66 -28.27 -12.90
N ASP A 43 -1.29 -28.55 -14.03
CA ASP A 43 -1.50 -29.92 -14.52
C ASP A 43 -0.20 -30.60 -14.97
N HIS A 44 0.86 -29.83 -15.24
CA HIS A 44 2.20 -30.32 -15.53
C HIS A 44 3.13 -30.33 -14.29
N GLY A 45 2.59 -30.14 -13.09
CA GLY A 45 3.36 -30.27 -11.83
C GLY A 45 4.07 -28.99 -11.39
N ALA A 46 3.57 -27.81 -11.78
CA ALA A 46 4.04 -26.56 -11.20
C ALA A 46 3.83 -26.55 -9.67
N VAL A 47 4.86 -26.17 -8.91
CA VAL A 47 4.80 -26.04 -7.46
C VAL A 47 3.97 -24.81 -7.08
N VAL A 48 2.77 -25.05 -6.57
CA VAL A 48 1.77 -24.00 -6.26
C VAL A 48 2.29 -22.93 -5.30
N ASN A 49 3.07 -23.33 -4.29
CA ASN A 49 3.61 -22.48 -3.24
C ASN A 49 5.07 -22.07 -3.47
N ALA A 50 5.59 -22.20 -4.70
CA ALA A 50 6.93 -21.73 -5.01
C ALA A 50 7.06 -20.22 -4.74
N GLN A 51 8.07 -19.87 -3.95
CA GLN A 51 8.37 -18.49 -3.56
C GLN A 51 9.48 -17.89 -4.43
N GLY A 52 9.40 -16.59 -4.71
CA GLY A 52 10.39 -15.85 -5.49
C GLY A 52 9.80 -14.69 -6.30
N GLY A 53 10.66 -13.99 -7.03
CA GLY A 53 10.21 -12.89 -7.90
C GLY A 53 9.61 -11.69 -7.14
N PHE A 54 8.95 -10.82 -7.89
CA PHE A 54 8.42 -9.55 -7.38
C PHE A 54 7.18 -9.70 -6.48
N HIS A 55 6.31 -10.65 -6.82
CA HIS A 55 5.06 -10.89 -6.09
C HIS A 55 5.21 -11.88 -4.93
N ASP A 56 6.30 -12.65 -4.90
CA ASP A 56 6.60 -13.79 -4.02
C ASP A 56 5.96 -15.12 -4.45
N ASN A 57 4.65 -15.22 -4.61
CA ASN A 57 4.02 -16.46 -5.09
C ASN A 57 2.87 -16.23 -6.08
N ALA A 58 2.34 -17.34 -6.62
CA ALA A 58 1.31 -17.31 -7.64
C ALA A 58 -0.01 -16.71 -7.13
N LEU A 59 -0.36 -16.91 -5.85
CA LEU A 59 -1.57 -16.39 -5.23
C LEU A 59 -1.49 -14.86 -5.08
N GLN A 60 -0.36 -14.33 -4.61
CA GLN A 60 -0.13 -12.88 -4.53
C GLN A 60 -0.11 -12.24 -5.93
N ALA A 61 0.47 -12.91 -6.94
CA ALA A 61 0.45 -12.47 -8.33
C ALA A 61 -0.97 -12.41 -8.91
N ALA A 62 -1.79 -13.44 -8.68
CA ALA A 62 -3.19 -13.49 -9.09
C ALA A 62 -4.03 -12.42 -8.39
N ALA A 63 -3.76 -12.19 -7.09
CA ALA A 63 -4.45 -11.19 -6.30
C ALA A 63 -4.14 -9.75 -6.76
N PHE A 64 -2.88 -9.50 -7.11
CA PHE A 64 -2.45 -8.27 -7.78
C PHE A 64 -3.13 -8.09 -9.15
N ALA A 65 -3.25 -9.15 -9.93
CA ALA A 65 -3.92 -9.13 -11.25
C ALA A 65 -5.45 -8.96 -11.15
N GLY A 66 -6.05 -9.16 -9.97
CA GLY A 66 -7.49 -9.05 -9.76
C GLY A 66 -8.28 -10.23 -10.34
N SER A 67 -7.62 -11.37 -10.56
CA SER A 67 -8.20 -12.53 -11.22
C SER A 67 -8.82 -13.51 -10.22
N GLU A 68 -10.09 -13.30 -9.86
CA GLU A 68 -10.84 -14.18 -8.94
C GLU A 68 -10.80 -15.65 -9.38
N SER A 69 -10.92 -15.90 -10.68
CA SER A 69 -10.86 -17.26 -11.21
C SER A 69 -9.52 -17.92 -10.87
N ILE A 70 -8.40 -17.23 -11.08
CA ILE A 70 -7.06 -17.77 -10.78
C ILE A 70 -6.86 -17.92 -9.28
N VAL A 71 -7.35 -16.98 -8.46
CA VAL A 71 -7.32 -17.12 -7.00
C VAL A 71 -8.04 -18.39 -6.57
N ASN A 72 -9.27 -18.62 -7.05
CA ASN A 72 -10.01 -19.85 -6.75
C ASN A 72 -9.26 -21.11 -7.20
N LEU A 73 -8.72 -21.12 -8.43
CA LEU A 73 -7.96 -22.27 -8.93
C LEU A 73 -6.71 -22.56 -8.09
N LEU A 74 -5.99 -21.54 -7.65
CA LEU A 74 -4.80 -21.72 -6.81
C LEU A 74 -5.20 -22.25 -5.43
N LEU A 75 -6.29 -21.74 -4.83
CA LEU A 75 -6.80 -22.22 -3.54
C LEU A 75 -7.31 -23.68 -3.64
N GLU A 76 -7.97 -24.04 -4.75
CA GLU A 76 -8.35 -25.44 -5.06
C GLU A 76 -7.13 -26.37 -5.18
N ARG A 77 -5.95 -25.81 -5.53
CA ARG A 77 -4.67 -26.52 -5.61
C ARG A 77 -3.81 -26.30 -4.34
N GLU A 78 -4.45 -26.02 -3.20
CA GLU A 78 -3.81 -25.92 -1.89
C GLU A 78 -2.75 -24.81 -1.77
N ALA A 79 -2.97 -23.69 -2.47
CA ALA A 79 -2.14 -22.49 -2.27
C ALA A 79 -2.21 -21.98 -0.83
N GLU A 80 -1.06 -21.61 -0.28
CA GLU A 80 -0.93 -21.05 1.07
C GLU A 80 -1.55 -19.64 1.15
N LEU A 81 -2.77 -19.57 1.69
CA LEU A 81 -3.55 -18.34 1.79
C LEU A 81 -2.83 -17.19 2.54
N ASN A 82 -2.07 -17.54 3.57
CA ASN A 82 -1.40 -16.59 4.48
C ASN A 82 0.10 -16.46 4.22
N ALA A 83 0.59 -16.91 3.06
CA ALA A 83 1.98 -16.73 2.69
C ALA A 83 2.39 -15.25 2.69
N GLN A 84 3.58 -14.98 3.20
CA GLN A 84 4.15 -13.65 3.30
C GLN A 84 5.47 -13.56 2.53
N GLY A 85 5.62 -12.47 1.76
CA GLY A 85 6.84 -12.17 1.03
C GLY A 85 6.66 -11.11 -0.03
N GLY A 86 7.73 -10.89 -0.80
CA GLY A 86 7.71 -10.03 -1.98
C GLY A 86 7.43 -8.56 -1.67
N TYR A 87 7.07 -7.81 -2.71
CA TYR A 87 6.89 -6.37 -2.58
C TYR A 87 5.65 -5.96 -1.79
N TYR A 88 4.58 -6.76 -1.88
CA TYR A 88 3.28 -6.42 -1.29
C TYR A 88 3.06 -7.00 0.12
N GLY A 89 3.72 -8.09 0.48
CA GLY A 89 3.52 -8.79 1.75
C GLY A 89 2.62 -10.02 1.57
N SER A 90 1.31 -9.83 1.47
CA SER A 90 0.32 -10.93 1.35
C SER A 90 -0.58 -10.76 0.12
N ALA A 91 -1.36 -11.80 -0.21
CA ALA A 91 -2.36 -11.74 -1.29
C ALA A 91 -3.41 -10.65 -1.02
N LEU A 92 -3.86 -10.50 0.23
CA LEU A 92 -4.81 -9.47 0.63
C LEU A 92 -4.23 -8.06 0.43
N GLN A 93 -2.95 -7.85 0.78
CA GLN A 93 -2.25 -6.58 0.54
C GLN A 93 -2.07 -6.30 -0.95
N ALA A 94 -1.74 -7.31 -1.75
CA ALA A 94 -1.59 -7.18 -3.20
C ALA A 94 -2.92 -6.75 -3.87
N ALA A 95 -4.04 -7.41 -3.54
CA ALA A 95 -5.36 -7.05 -4.05
C ALA A 95 -5.79 -5.63 -3.61
N ALA A 96 -5.60 -5.30 -2.33
CA ALA A 96 -5.92 -3.98 -1.78
C ALA A 96 -5.10 -2.87 -2.45
N SER A 97 -3.81 -3.09 -2.72
CA SER A 97 -2.93 -2.14 -3.41
C SER A 97 -3.29 -1.87 -4.87
N ARG A 98 -4.16 -2.69 -5.46
CA ARG A 98 -4.62 -2.56 -6.85
C ARG A 98 -6.08 -2.16 -6.97
N GLY A 99 -6.79 -1.98 -5.85
CA GLY A 99 -8.20 -1.65 -5.88
C GLY A 99 -9.09 -2.84 -6.28
N ASN A 100 -8.59 -4.07 -6.20
CA ASN A 100 -9.30 -5.28 -6.66
C ASN A 100 -10.31 -5.74 -5.60
N GLY A 101 -11.43 -5.03 -5.48
CA GLY A 101 -12.42 -5.24 -4.42
C GLY A 101 -13.02 -6.64 -4.38
N SER A 102 -13.28 -7.26 -5.53
CA SER A 102 -13.85 -8.62 -5.58
C SER A 102 -12.87 -9.69 -5.09
N VAL A 103 -11.58 -9.56 -5.43
CA VAL A 103 -10.55 -10.44 -4.86
C VAL A 103 -10.35 -10.19 -3.36
N VAL A 104 -10.41 -8.93 -2.90
CA VAL A 104 -10.37 -8.65 -1.45
C VAL A 104 -11.53 -9.35 -0.75
N GLN A 105 -12.74 -9.24 -1.29
CA GLN A 105 -13.92 -9.91 -0.75
C GLN A 105 -13.75 -11.44 -0.72
N LEU A 106 -13.30 -12.03 -1.83
CA LEU A 106 -13.04 -13.47 -1.93
C LEU A 106 -12.04 -13.95 -0.86
N LEU A 107 -10.91 -13.26 -0.69
CA LEU A 107 -9.90 -13.63 0.31
C LEU A 107 -10.43 -13.52 1.74
N LEU A 108 -11.27 -12.52 2.03
CA LEU A 108 -11.92 -12.36 3.34
C LEU A 108 -12.93 -13.50 3.60
N GLU A 109 -13.71 -13.91 2.59
CA GLU A 109 -14.62 -15.05 2.66
C GLU A 109 -13.85 -16.37 2.92
N CYS A 110 -12.62 -16.48 2.40
CA CYS A 110 -11.69 -17.57 2.69
C CYS A 110 -11.01 -17.48 4.07
N LYS A 111 -11.35 -16.49 4.91
CA LYS A 111 -10.78 -16.28 6.25
C LYS A 111 -9.26 -16.06 6.26
N VAL A 112 -8.75 -15.30 5.29
CA VAL A 112 -7.35 -14.83 5.28
C VAL A 112 -7.01 -14.06 6.57
N ASP A 113 -5.75 -14.11 7.01
CA ASP A 113 -5.27 -13.28 8.11
C ASP A 113 -5.28 -11.80 7.70
N VAL A 114 -6.22 -11.05 8.29
CA VAL A 114 -6.40 -9.62 8.04
C VAL A 114 -5.38 -8.73 8.77
N HIS A 115 -4.62 -9.31 9.71
CA HIS A 115 -3.62 -8.61 10.52
C HIS A 115 -2.19 -8.79 9.99
N ALA A 116 -2.00 -9.52 8.89
CA ALA A 116 -0.72 -9.69 8.23
C ALA A 116 0.03 -8.36 8.05
N GLN A 117 1.27 -8.32 8.55
CA GLN A 117 2.17 -7.18 8.42
C GLN A 117 3.33 -7.51 7.49
N GLY A 118 3.79 -6.54 6.71
CA GLY A 118 4.94 -6.66 5.81
C GLY A 118 4.79 -5.87 4.52
N GLY A 119 5.76 -6.06 3.62
CA GLY A 119 5.78 -5.41 2.31
C GLY A 119 5.86 -3.88 2.38
N ARG A 120 5.67 -3.24 1.23
CA ARG A 120 5.79 -1.77 1.10
C ARG A 120 4.77 -0.99 1.92
N TYR A 121 3.54 -1.51 2.03
CA TYR A 121 2.42 -0.77 2.60
C TYR A 121 2.24 -0.99 4.10
N GLY A 122 2.75 -2.11 4.64
CA GLY A 122 2.54 -2.54 6.03
C GLY A 122 1.43 -3.58 6.11
N ASN A 123 0.18 -3.24 5.76
CA ASN A 123 -1.00 -4.11 5.83
C ASN A 123 -2.03 -3.75 4.74
N ALA A 124 -3.11 -4.53 4.65
CA ALA A 124 -4.11 -4.34 3.60
C ALA A 124 -4.87 -3.01 3.71
N LEU A 125 -5.16 -2.56 4.94
CA LEU A 125 -5.84 -1.28 5.17
C LEU A 125 -4.98 -0.09 4.74
N GLN A 126 -3.68 -0.12 5.05
CA GLN A 126 -2.70 0.87 4.61
C GLN A 126 -2.53 0.85 3.08
N ALA A 127 -2.54 -0.33 2.45
CA ALA A 127 -2.48 -0.46 0.99
C ALA A 127 -3.71 0.17 0.32
N ALA A 128 -4.92 -0.17 0.78
CA ALA A 128 -6.18 0.39 0.28
C ALA A 128 -6.26 1.90 0.48
N ALA A 129 -5.80 2.40 1.64
CA ALA A 129 -5.75 3.82 1.94
C ALA A 129 -4.76 4.58 1.04
N ALA A 130 -3.61 3.99 0.73
CA ALA A 130 -2.60 4.59 -0.15
C ALA A 130 -3.10 4.77 -1.59
N VAL A 131 -4.01 3.91 -2.07
CA VAL A 131 -4.62 4.05 -3.40
C VAL A 131 -5.97 4.79 -3.39
N GLY A 132 -6.53 5.06 -2.20
CA GLY A 132 -7.78 5.81 -2.08
C GLY A 132 -9.05 4.98 -2.27
N SER A 133 -8.97 3.65 -2.20
CA SER A 133 -10.12 2.77 -2.44
C SER A 133 -11.05 2.74 -1.23
N GLU A 134 -11.92 3.74 -1.10
CA GLU A 134 -12.93 3.81 -0.02
C GLU A 134 -13.76 2.53 0.16
N PRO A 135 -14.26 1.85 -0.92
CA PRO A 135 -15.00 0.60 -0.74
C PRO A 135 -14.18 -0.51 -0.07
N ILE A 136 -12.89 -0.62 -0.41
CA ILE A 136 -12.00 -1.63 0.19
C ILE A 136 -11.65 -1.25 1.63
N VAL A 137 -11.42 0.03 1.90
CA VAL A 137 -11.21 0.51 3.27
C VAL A 137 -12.41 0.18 4.14
N GLN A 138 -13.63 0.47 3.67
CA GLN A 138 -14.85 0.12 4.39
C GLN A 138 -14.99 -1.39 4.58
N LEU A 139 -14.73 -2.18 3.54
CA LEU A 139 -14.81 -3.64 3.60
C LEU A 139 -13.85 -4.22 4.65
N LEU A 140 -12.59 -3.77 4.65
CA LEU A 140 -11.58 -4.22 5.62
C LEU A 140 -11.95 -3.81 7.04
N LEU A 141 -12.40 -2.57 7.26
CA LEU A 141 -12.86 -2.10 8.58
C LEU A 141 -14.04 -2.93 9.12
N ASN A 142 -14.95 -3.36 8.25
CA ASN A 142 -16.06 -4.24 8.63
C ASN A 142 -15.58 -5.66 9.03
N HIS A 143 -14.37 -6.05 8.64
CA HIS A 143 -13.73 -7.33 8.99
C HIS A 143 -12.74 -7.20 10.17
N GLY A 144 -12.81 -6.12 10.95
CA GLY A 144 -12.10 -6.03 12.23
C GLY A 144 -10.61 -5.75 12.15
N VAL A 145 -10.10 -5.25 11.01
CA VAL A 145 -8.69 -4.83 10.92
C VAL A 145 -8.32 -3.77 11.96
N GLU A 146 -7.09 -3.82 12.44
CA GLU A 146 -6.59 -2.79 13.36
C GLU A 146 -6.37 -1.46 12.61
N VAL A 147 -7.26 -0.49 12.83
CA VAL A 147 -7.24 0.84 12.19
C VAL A 147 -5.94 1.62 12.45
N ASN A 148 -5.29 1.37 13.59
CA ASN A 148 -4.15 2.13 14.10
C ASN A 148 -2.80 1.40 13.95
N ALA A 149 -2.78 0.26 13.25
CA ALA A 149 -1.55 -0.48 12.96
C ALA A 149 -0.49 0.43 12.33
N GLN A 150 0.77 0.20 12.70
CA GLN A 150 1.93 0.93 12.20
C GLN A 150 2.80 0.01 11.35
N GLY A 151 3.27 0.49 10.20
CA GLY A 151 4.13 -0.27 9.32
C GLY A 151 4.29 0.38 7.94
N GLY A 152 5.12 -0.27 7.12
CA GLY A 152 5.36 0.14 5.74
C GLY A 152 5.92 1.56 5.58
N TYR A 153 5.87 2.05 4.34
CA TYR A 153 6.45 3.34 3.97
C TYR A 153 5.70 4.55 4.57
N HIS A 154 4.39 4.44 4.75
CA HIS A 154 3.54 5.56 5.17
C HIS A 154 3.30 5.64 6.68
N GLY A 155 3.46 4.55 7.43
CA GLY A 155 3.13 4.49 8.86
C GLY A 155 1.76 3.85 9.10
N SER A 156 0.67 4.61 9.02
CA SER A 156 -0.72 4.17 9.27
C SER A 156 -1.59 4.35 8.03
N ALA A 157 -2.79 3.78 8.06
CA ALA A 157 -3.79 4.01 7.03
C ALA A 157 -4.15 5.51 6.90
N LEU A 158 -4.20 6.26 8.01
CA LEU A 158 -4.51 7.69 7.98
C LEU A 158 -3.39 8.49 7.31
N GLN A 159 -2.12 8.18 7.61
CA GLN A 159 -0.96 8.79 6.94
C GLN A 159 -0.93 8.43 5.44
N ALA A 160 -1.26 7.18 5.08
CA ALA A 160 -1.34 6.74 3.68
C ALA A 160 -2.45 7.48 2.90
N ALA A 161 -3.66 7.57 3.46
CA ALA A 161 -4.77 8.31 2.86
C ALA A 161 -4.46 9.81 2.71
N ALA A 162 -3.79 10.39 3.70
CA ALA A 162 -3.39 11.78 3.68
C ALA A 162 -2.32 12.08 2.62
N PHE A 163 -1.35 11.17 2.46
CA PHE A 163 -0.39 11.21 1.36
C PHE A 163 -1.07 11.11 -0.01
N ALA A 164 -2.06 10.23 -0.13
CA ALA A 164 -2.80 10.00 -1.37
C ALA A 164 -3.76 11.15 -1.73
N GLY A 165 -4.16 11.98 -0.76
CA GLY A 165 -5.05 13.12 -0.97
C GLY A 165 -6.54 12.75 -0.93
N ASN A 166 -6.88 11.56 -0.45
CA ASN A 166 -8.23 11.03 -0.48
C ASN A 166 -9.02 11.45 0.76
N GLN A 167 -9.73 12.58 0.66
CA GLN A 167 -10.53 13.11 1.77
C GLN A 167 -11.57 12.11 2.30
N SER A 168 -12.25 11.37 1.43
CA SER A 168 -13.30 10.44 1.85
C SER A 168 -12.73 9.31 2.70
N VAL A 169 -11.58 8.76 2.31
CA VAL A 169 -10.85 7.76 3.11
C VAL A 169 -10.35 8.34 4.43
N VAL A 170 -9.85 9.59 4.44
CA VAL A 170 -9.45 10.27 5.68
C VAL A 170 -10.64 10.40 6.63
N LYS A 171 -11.79 10.88 6.15
CA LYS A 171 -13.03 10.99 6.95
C LYS A 171 -13.49 9.63 7.47
N LEU A 172 -13.45 8.60 6.63
CA LEU A 172 -13.82 7.24 6.99
C LEU A 172 -12.92 6.69 8.11
N LEU A 173 -11.59 6.82 7.98
CA LEU A 173 -10.66 6.35 8.99
C LEU A 173 -10.82 7.10 10.32
N LEU A 174 -11.04 8.43 10.29
CA LEU A 174 -11.31 9.20 11.50
C LEU A 174 -12.62 8.78 12.18
N LYS A 175 -13.67 8.48 11.40
CA LYS A 175 -14.93 7.91 11.92
C LYS A 175 -14.71 6.56 12.61
N HIS A 176 -13.70 5.80 12.18
CA HIS A 176 -13.29 4.53 12.79
C HIS A 176 -12.14 4.69 13.82
N ASN A 177 -12.01 5.86 14.46
CA ASN A 177 -11.05 6.12 15.55
C ASN A 177 -9.57 5.98 15.15
N ALA A 178 -9.21 6.35 13.92
CA ALA A 178 -7.82 6.52 13.56
C ALA A 178 -7.16 7.62 14.41
N LYS A 179 -5.96 7.34 14.94
CA LYS A 179 -5.17 8.26 15.75
C LYS A 179 -4.66 9.41 14.87
N LEU A 180 -5.32 10.56 14.97
CA LEU A 180 -5.03 11.77 14.19
C LEU A 180 -3.55 12.18 14.20
N ASN A 181 -2.94 12.13 15.38
CA ASN A 181 -1.56 12.57 15.63
C ASN A 181 -0.58 11.40 15.76
N ALA A 182 -0.91 10.22 15.19
CA ALA A 182 0.05 9.12 15.12
C ALA A 182 1.31 9.55 14.36
N GLN A 183 2.46 9.11 14.86
CA GLN A 183 3.77 9.37 14.27
C GLN A 183 4.36 8.06 13.77
N GLY A 184 5.05 8.11 12.63
CA GLY A 184 5.65 6.94 12.02
C GLY A 184 5.87 7.12 10.52
N GLY A 185 6.38 6.07 9.88
CA GLY A 185 6.64 6.06 8.45
C GLY A 185 7.61 7.16 8.00
N TYR A 186 7.66 7.39 6.69
CA TYR A 186 8.62 8.31 6.07
C TYR A 186 8.29 9.79 6.30
N TYR A 187 7.00 10.13 6.39
CA TYR A 187 6.54 11.53 6.43
C TYR A 187 6.26 12.06 7.83
N GLY A 188 6.24 11.20 8.86
CA GLY A 188 5.77 11.61 10.17
C GLY A 188 4.25 11.52 10.22
N SER A 189 3.56 12.53 10.75
CA SER A 189 2.09 12.55 10.89
C SER A 189 1.30 12.58 9.57
N ALA A 190 -0.01 12.35 9.67
CA ALA A 190 -0.93 12.49 8.53
C ALA A 190 -0.93 13.93 7.95
N LEU A 191 -0.84 14.94 8.82
CA LEU A 191 -0.73 16.34 8.39
C LEU A 191 0.53 16.57 7.57
N GLN A 192 1.68 16.08 8.05
CA GLN A 192 2.94 16.21 7.32
C GLN A 192 2.92 15.45 6.00
N ALA A 193 2.29 14.27 5.93
CA ALA A 193 2.12 13.52 4.70
C ALA A 193 1.27 14.28 3.66
N ALA A 194 0.14 14.88 4.07
CA ALA A 194 -0.70 15.70 3.19
C ALA A 194 0.04 16.95 2.68
N VAL A 195 0.76 17.64 3.57
CA VAL A 195 1.55 18.83 3.21
C VAL A 195 2.68 18.47 2.25
N ALA A 196 3.42 17.39 2.51
CA ALA A 196 4.52 16.94 1.67
C ALA A 196 4.09 16.57 0.24
N ARG A 197 2.80 16.28 0.03
CA ARG A 197 2.19 16.00 -1.27
C ARG A 197 1.39 17.15 -1.86
N GLY A 198 1.23 18.25 -1.14
CA GLY A 198 0.48 19.40 -1.62
C GLY A 198 -1.04 19.21 -1.56
N ASN A 199 -1.53 18.23 -0.79
CA ASN A 199 -2.96 17.89 -0.70
C ASN A 199 -3.71 18.89 0.20
N ARG A 200 -3.84 20.14 -0.26
CA ARG A 200 -4.40 21.26 0.51
C ARG A 200 -5.76 20.93 1.15
N SER A 201 -6.64 20.25 0.41
CA SER A 201 -7.98 19.93 0.88
C SER A 201 -7.95 18.92 2.05
N VAL A 202 -6.96 18.02 2.10
CA VAL A 202 -6.74 17.13 3.26
C VAL A 202 -6.07 17.88 4.40
N VAL A 203 -5.16 18.82 4.11
CA VAL A 203 -4.58 19.70 5.14
C VAL A 203 -5.68 20.46 5.87
N GLU A 204 -6.57 21.13 5.15
CA GLU A 204 -7.72 21.85 5.72
C GLU A 204 -8.57 20.91 6.60
N LEU A 205 -8.94 19.73 6.09
CA LEU A 205 -9.69 18.72 6.84
C LEU A 205 -9.00 18.28 8.14
N LEU A 206 -7.69 18.03 8.11
CA LEU A 206 -6.95 17.60 9.31
C LEU A 206 -6.83 18.72 10.34
N LEU A 207 -6.69 19.98 9.89
CA LEU A 207 -6.66 21.15 10.78
C LEU A 207 -8.04 21.41 11.42
N GLU A 208 -9.14 21.21 10.70
CA GLU A 208 -10.49 21.23 11.25
C GLU A 208 -10.65 20.21 12.40
N HIS A 209 -9.97 19.08 12.31
CA HIS A 209 -9.93 18.04 13.35
C HIS A 209 -8.87 18.29 14.43
N LYS A 210 -8.22 19.47 14.44
CA LYS A 210 -7.19 19.87 15.41
C LYS A 210 -5.94 18.98 15.38
N ALA A 211 -5.47 18.60 14.18
CA ALA A 211 -4.19 17.92 14.02
C ALA A 211 -3.04 18.77 14.60
N ASP A 212 -2.06 18.11 15.20
CA ASP A 212 -0.88 18.76 15.76
C ASP A 212 -0.02 19.37 14.63
N LEU A 213 -0.07 20.69 14.53
CA LEU A 213 0.66 21.50 13.55
C LEU A 213 2.18 21.48 13.74
N ASN A 214 2.64 21.31 14.98
CA ASN A 214 4.01 21.54 15.39
C ASN A 214 4.73 20.26 15.80
N SER A 215 4.12 19.12 15.51
CA SER A 215 4.74 17.81 15.68
C SER A 215 6.08 17.74 14.96
N LYS A 216 7.08 17.17 15.65
CA LYS A 216 8.46 17.02 15.19
C LYS A 216 8.75 15.55 14.87
N SER A 217 8.61 15.17 13.60
CA SER A 217 8.85 13.80 13.14
C SER A 217 9.03 13.70 11.62
N GLY A 218 9.41 12.50 11.15
CA GLY A 218 9.49 12.21 9.72
C GLY A 218 10.58 12.99 8.98
N ARG A 219 10.60 12.88 7.64
CA ARG A 219 11.65 13.47 6.80
C ARG A 219 11.83 14.98 6.96
N PHE A 220 10.73 15.70 7.16
CA PHE A 220 10.71 17.16 7.10
C PHE A 220 10.61 17.81 8.47
N ASP A 221 10.68 17.04 9.55
CA ASP A 221 10.51 17.44 10.96
C ASP A 221 9.13 18.06 11.26
N SER A 222 8.67 19.12 10.59
CA SER A 222 7.35 19.73 10.79
C SER A 222 6.53 19.91 9.51
N ALA A 223 5.23 20.16 9.67
CA ALA A 223 4.33 20.44 8.54
C ALA A 223 4.75 21.70 7.78
N LEU A 224 5.11 22.78 8.48
CA LEU A 224 5.53 24.03 7.84
C LEU A 224 6.82 23.84 7.03
N GLN A 225 7.79 23.10 7.59
CA GLN A 225 9.03 22.78 6.89
C GLN A 225 8.81 21.92 5.65
N ALA A 226 7.87 20.97 5.69
CA ALA A 226 7.46 20.22 4.51
C ALA A 226 6.90 21.15 3.41
N ALA A 227 6.06 22.12 3.76
CA ALA A 227 5.50 23.08 2.79
C ALA A 227 6.60 23.93 2.14
N VAL A 228 7.56 24.43 2.94
CA VAL A 228 8.69 25.23 2.46
C VAL A 228 9.61 24.41 1.56
N ALA A 229 9.98 23.19 1.96
CA ALA A 229 10.82 22.30 1.16
C ALA A 229 10.17 21.93 -0.19
N ARG A 230 8.84 21.94 -0.27
CA ARG A 230 8.07 21.73 -1.50
C ARG A 230 7.75 23.02 -2.27
N ARG A 231 8.19 24.19 -1.78
CA ARG A 231 7.86 25.51 -2.33
C ARG A 231 6.35 25.75 -2.47
N ASN A 232 5.55 25.18 -1.56
CA ASN A 232 4.10 25.30 -1.57
C ASN A 232 3.65 26.47 -0.69
N GLU A 233 3.72 27.68 -1.25
CA GLU A 233 3.33 28.91 -0.57
C GLU A 233 1.87 28.90 -0.06
N PRO A 234 0.86 28.45 -0.83
CA PRO A 234 -0.52 28.39 -0.34
C PRO A 234 -0.68 27.56 0.95
N ILE A 235 -0.04 26.39 1.02
CA ILE A 235 -0.10 25.55 2.23
C ILE A 235 0.73 26.16 3.35
N ALA A 236 1.90 26.75 3.06
CA ALA A 236 2.69 27.45 4.09
C ALA A 236 1.89 28.60 4.73
N ARG A 237 1.20 29.41 3.92
CA ARG A 237 0.31 30.48 4.41
C ARG A 237 -0.83 29.91 5.25
N LEU A 238 -1.45 28.82 4.81
CA LEU A 238 -2.50 28.14 5.58
C LEU A 238 -2.00 27.68 6.96
N LEU A 239 -0.83 27.03 7.01
CA LEU A 239 -0.24 26.55 8.26
C LEU A 239 0.12 27.71 9.20
N LEU A 240 0.74 28.78 8.69
CA LEU A 240 1.07 29.98 9.47
C LEU A 240 -0.18 30.66 10.02
N LYS A 241 -1.25 30.78 9.22
CA LYS A 241 -2.54 31.32 9.67
C LYS A 241 -3.15 30.50 10.82
N ASN A 242 -2.85 29.21 10.88
CA ASN A 242 -3.32 28.31 11.94
C ASN A 242 -2.33 28.16 13.11
N GLY A 243 -1.24 28.95 13.16
CA GLY A 243 -0.32 28.98 14.30
C GLY A 243 0.84 28.00 14.23
N ALA A 244 1.26 27.59 13.02
CA ALA A 244 2.50 26.83 12.86
C ALA A 244 3.72 27.63 13.32
N ASP A 245 4.63 26.98 14.05
CA ASP A 245 5.86 27.59 14.55
C ASP A 245 6.86 27.84 13.41
N VAL A 246 7.07 29.11 13.09
CA VAL A 246 8.00 29.58 12.06
C VAL A 246 9.47 29.31 12.40
N ASN A 247 9.79 29.19 13.69
CA ASN A 247 11.15 29.02 14.19
C ASN A 247 11.50 27.55 14.49
N SER A 248 10.61 26.63 14.12
CA SER A 248 10.88 25.20 14.13
C SER A 248 12.20 24.91 13.39
N LEU A 249 13.13 24.24 14.09
CA LEU A 249 14.45 23.85 13.59
C LEU A 249 14.34 22.59 12.71
N LEU A 250 15.12 22.52 11.63
CA LEU A 250 15.36 21.36 10.80
C LEU A 250 16.58 20.63 11.35
N ALA A 251 16.50 19.31 11.45
CA ALA A 251 17.70 18.49 11.68
C ALA A 251 18.75 18.61 10.54
N ARG A 252 18.39 19.10 9.34
CA ARG A 252 19.26 19.13 8.15
C ARG A 252 19.63 20.52 7.60
N TYR A 253 18.85 21.59 7.84
CA TYR A 253 19.10 22.92 7.25
C TYR A 253 18.85 24.13 8.16
N GLY A 254 18.64 23.97 9.48
CA GLY A 254 18.31 25.11 10.37
C GLY A 254 16.83 25.50 10.32
N THR A 255 16.44 26.77 10.31
CA THR A 255 15.00 27.14 10.35
C THR A 255 14.30 26.98 9.00
N ALA A 256 12.96 27.13 8.97
CA ALA A 256 12.20 27.23 7.72
C ALA A 256 12.75 28.33 6.78
N LEU A 257 13.23 29.44 7.34
CA LEU A 257 13.89 30.50 6.59
C LEU A 257 15.19 30.02 5.92
N SER A 258 16.03 29.27 6.65
CA SER A 258 17.28 28.72 6.13
C SER A 258 17.04 27.74 4.96
N ALA A 259 15.99 26.92 5.02
CA ALA A 259 15.60 26.04 3.90
C ALA A 259 15.09 26.80 2.67
N ALA A 260 14.31 27.87 2.87
CA ALA A 260 13.81 28.70 1.77
C ALA A 260 14.96 29.35 0.97
N VAL A 261 16.06 29.70 1.64
CA VAL A 261 17.25 30.31 1.02
C VAL A 261 18.10 29.29 0.24
N HIS A 262 18.23 28.05 0.71
CA HIS A 262 19.05 27.00 0.08
C HIS A 262 18.47 26.42 -1.21
N GLY A 263 17.16 26.49 -1.41
CA GLY A 263 16.52 26.03 -2.64
C GLY A 263 16.72 27.01 -3.80
N ARG A 264 17.94 27.36 -4.20
CA ARG A 264 18.17 28.02 -5.50
C ARG A 264 18.51 27.00 -6.56
#